data_AF-A0A8I1TV73-F1
#
_entry.id   AF-A0A8I1TV73-F1
#
_cell.length_a   1.000
_cell.length_b   1.000
_cell.length_c   1.000
_cell.angle_alpha   90.00
_cell.angle_beta   90.00
_cell.angle_gamma   90.00
#
_symmetry.space_group_name_H-M   'P 1'
#
loop_
_entity.id
_entity.type
_entity.pdbx_description
1 polymer ?
#
loop_
_entity_poly.entity_id
_entity_poly.type
_entity_poly.pdbx_seq_one_letter_code
_entity_poly.pdbx_strand_id
1 'polypeptide(L)'
;MALTFADRLNMLFAAFLQPPNEVGEREEWTNTQVVRAMDKLHGRPVCTPGHLRSLRNGNRSKPSAEIASGLARTFEYLSRGESEPGNASALVAYLVLDAEGDEDDLAAVQAVHAQLEAAVAARDSRPQVVGIMARLGDLQDAESLDAVAQLVDQLGQKEKARRGVLRRRR
;
A
#
# COMPACT_ATOMS: atom_id res chain seq x y z
N MET A 1 8.98 -0.09 -18.54
CA MET A 1 9.73 -0.67 -17.41
C MET A 1 8.71 -1.24 -16.45
N ALA A 2 8.96 -2.40 -15.84
CA ALA A 2 8.05 -2.97 -14.85
C ALA A 2 8.06 -2.10 -13.57
N LEU A 3 6.89 -1.94 -12.94
CA LEU A 3 6.74 -1.18 -11.69
C LEU A 3 7.40 -1.94 -10.54
N THR A 4 8.47 -1.41 -9.99
CA THR A 4 9.10 -2.05 -8.83
C THR A 4 8.25 -1.88 -7.58
N PHE A 5 8.50 -2.68 -6.54
CA PHE A 5 7.88 -2.46 -5.24
C PHE A 5 8.16 -1.04 -4.70
N ALA A 6 9.37 -0.52 -4.93
CA ALA A 6 9.76 0.81 -4.52
C ALA A 6 8.92 1.89 -5.22
N ASP A 7 8.71 1.77 -6.54
CA ASP A 7 7.88 2.69 -7.31
C ASP A 7 6.44 2.69 -6.78
N ARG A 8 5.90 1.49 -6.55
CA ARG A 8 4.54 1.33 -6.03
C ARG A 8 4.38 1.91 -4.63
N LEU A 9 5.34 1.66 -3.75
CA LEU A 9 5.34 2.24 -2.41
C LEU A 9 5.47 3.76 -2.44
N ASN A 10 6.39 4.31 -3.25
CA ASN A 10 6.55 5.76 -3.37
C ASN A 10 5.30 6.42 -3.98
N MET A 11 4.58 5.74 -4.87
CA MET A 11 3.28 6.22 -5.36
C MET A 11 2.25 6.34 -4.22
N LEU A 12 2.25 5.43 -3.24
CA LEU A 12 1.37 5.57 -2.06
C LEU A 12 1.77 6.78 -1.20
N PHE A 13 3.06 7.00 -0.99
CA PHE A 13 3.53 8.19 -0.29
C PHE A 13 3.12 9.49 -1.02
N ALA A 14 3.26 9.52 -2.34
CA ALA A 14 2.86 10.66 -3.16
C ALA A 14 1.34 10.88 -3.18
N ALA A 15 0.56 9.80 -3.22
CA ALA A 15 -0.89 9.88 -3.24
C ALA A 15 -1.45 10.31 -1.87
N PHE A 16 -1.04 9.66 -0.79
CA PHE A 16 -1.57 9.86 0.55
C PHE A 16 -0.72 10.86 1.33
N LEU A 17 -1.01 12.15 1.20
CA LEU A 17 -0.30 13.20 1.95
C LEU A 17 -0.87 13.40 3.36
N GLN A 18 -0.13 14.14 4.17
CA GLN A 18 -0.62 14.69 5.42
C GLN A 18 -1.78 15.67 5.15
N PRO A 19 -2.68 15.87 6.13
CA PRO A 19 -3.62 16.98 6.11
C PRO A 19 -2.90 18.32 5.89
N PRO A 20 -3.57 19.31 5.29
CA PRO A 20 -2.97 20.61 5.05
C PRO A 20 -2.48 21.25 6.37
N ASN A 21 -1.27 21.80 6.34
CA ASN A 21 -0.68 22.55 7.45
C ASN A 21 -1.35 23.93 7.61
N GLU A 22 -0.85 24.76 8.53
CA GLU A 22 -1.42 26.09 8.82
C GLU A 22 -1.43 27.05 7.62
N VAL A 23 -0.54 26.82 6.64
CA VAL A 23 -0.47 27.60 5.39
C VAL A 23 -1.21 26.94 4.23
N GLY A 24 -1.92 25.84 4.48
CA GLY A 24 -2.72 25.11 3.50
C GLY A 24 -1.93 24.13 2.62
N GLU A 25 -0.63 23.93 2.89
CA GLU A 25 0.22 23.03 2.13
C GLU A 25 0.12 21.59 2.66
N ARG A 26 0.14 20.63 1.74
CA ARG A 26 0.14 19.20 2.08
C ARG A 26 1.54 18.65 1.87
N GLU A 27 2.05 17.93 2.87
CA GLU A 27 3.37 17.32 2.85
C GLU A 27 3.28 15.80 2.84
N GLU A 28 4.29 15.14 2.29
CA GLU A 28 4.41 13.68 2.35
C GLU A 28 4.57 13.21 3.80
N TRP A 29 4.02 12.04 4.14
CA TRP A 29 4.35 11.40 5.42
C TRP A 29 5.82 10.97 5.43
N THR A 30 6.50 11.24 6.54
CA THR A 30 7.85 10.71 6.75
C THR A 30 7.81 9.21 7.07
N ASN A 31 8.90 8.49 6.76
CA ASN A 31 9.05 7.08 7.11
C ASN A 31 8.83 6.83 8.62
N THR A 32 9.25 7.77 9.47
CA THR A 32 9.07 7.66 10.92
C THR A 32 7.60 7.79 11.32
N GLN A 33 6.85 8.71 10.70
CA GLN A 33 5.41 8.85 10.97
C GLN A 33 4.63 7.62 10.53
N VAL A 34 4.92 7.09 9.32
CA VAL A 34 4.27 5.87 8.83
C VAL A 34 4.56 4.67 9.73
N VAL A 35 5.83 4.46 10.14
CA VAL A 35 6.17 3.38 11.06
C VAL A 35 5.48 3.53 12.41
N ARG A 36 5.42 4.74 12.97
CA ARG A 36 4.70 4.98 14.24
C ARG A 36 3.20 4.68 14.12
N ALA A 37 2.58 5.05 13.01
CA ALA A 37 1.18 4.75 12.75
C ALA A 37 0.96 3.23 12.59
N MET A 38 1.85 2.55 11.86
CA MET A 38 1.85 1.11 11.71
C MET A 38 1.98 0.39 13.05
N ASP A 39 2.93 0.80 13.91
CA ASP A 39 3.12 0.21 15.23
C ASP A 39 1.89 0.39 16.13
N LYS A 40 1.24 1.57 16.05
CA LYS A 40 -0.02 1.85 16.77
C LYS A 40 -1.14 0.91 16.32
N LEU A 41 -1.27 0.67 15.01
CA LEU A 41 -2.31 -0.19 14.44
C LEU A 41 -2.09 -1.67 14.76
N HIS A 42 -0.83 -2.11 14.76
CA HIS A 42 -0.46 -3.51 15.02
C HIS A 42 -0.28 -3.83 16.50
N GLY A 43 -0.19 -2.82 17.38
CA GLY A 43 0.05 -2.98 18.81
C GLY A 43 1.47 -3.47 19.16
N ARG A 44 2.36 -3.56 18.18
CA ARG A 44 3.76 -3.97 18.33
C ARG A 44 4.62 -3.41 17.18
N PRO A 45 5.95 -3.29 17.37
CA PRO A 45 6.86 -2.94 16.28
C PRO A 45 6.84 -3.99 15.16
N VAL A 46 6.45 -3.60 13.95
CA VAL A 46 6.44 -4.50 12.76
C VAL A 46 7.52 -4.13 11.75
N CYS A 47 7.83 -2.85 11.63
CA CYS A 47 8.79 -2.31 10.68
C CYS A 47 9.65 -1.25 11.37
N THR A 48 10.87 -1.03 10.89
CA THR A 48 11.72 0.07 11.37
C THR A 48 11.80 1.17 10.31
N PRO A 49 12.06 2.44 10.68
CA PRO A 49 12.21 3.51 9.68
C PRO A 49 13.33 3.24 8.66
N GLY A 50 14.41 2.58 9.09
CA GLY A 50 15.52 2.17 8.22
C GLY A 50 15.12 1.05 7.24
N HIS A 51 14.29 0.10 7.69
CA HIS A 51 13.74 -0.94 6.82
C HIS A 51 12.81 -0.34 5.77
N LEU A 52 11.90 0.54 6.18
CA LEU A 52 11.00 1.26 5.28
C LEU A 52 11.76 2.11 4.25
N ARG A 53 12.83 2.81 4.67
CA ARG A 53 13.72 3.54 3.74
C ARG A 53 14.35 2.60 2.71
N SER A 54 14.80 1.42 3.12
CA SER A 54 15.40 0.44 2.21
C SER A 54 14.41 -0.11 1.19
N LEU A 55 13.14 -0.27 1.59
CA LEU A 55 12.05 -0.65 0.69
C LEU A 55 11.75 0.46 -0.34
N ARG A 56 11.67 1.72 0.10
CA ARG A 56 11.40 2.88 -0.77
C ARG A 56 12.52 3.16 -1.78
N ASN A 57 13.76 2.83 -1.45
CA ASN A 57 14.91 3.04 -2.32
C ASN A 57 15.22 1.83 -3.22
N GLY A 58 14.43 0.75 -3.14
CA GLY A 58 14.68 -0.47 -3.91
C GLY A 58 15.83 -1.35 -3.40
N ASN A 59 16.57 -0.91 -2.36
CA ASN A 59 17.60 -1.73 -1.70
C ASN A 59 17.03 -3.04 -1.14
N ARG A 60 15.74 -3.07 -0.83
CA ARG A 60 14.95 -4.28 -0.62
C ARG A 60 13.71 -4.22 -1.50
N SER A 61 13.49 -5.26 -2.31
CA SER A 61 12.42 -5.28 -3.31
C SER A 61 11.25 -6.20 -2.94
N LYS A 62 11.39 -7.07 -1.94
CA LYS A 62 10.39 -8.06 -1.54
C LYS A 62 10.11 -7.98 -0.03
N PRO A 63 9.13 -7.17 0.42
CA PRO A 63 8.70 -7.21 1.82
C PRO A 63 7.98 -8.53 2.13
N SER A 64 7.80 -8.84 3.41
CA SER A 64 6.87 -9.90 3.81
C SER A 64 5.42 -9.45 3.58
N ALA A 65 4.49 -10.41 3.45
CA ALA A 65 3.06 -10.11 3.39
C ALA A 65 2.57 -9.33 4.63
N GLU A 66 3.14 -9.59 5.81
CA GLU A 66 2.85 -8.83 7.04
C GLU A 66 3.23 -7.34 6.91
N ILE A 67 4.39 -7.03 6.31
CA ILE A 67 4.83 -5.65 6.13
C ILE A 67 3.99 -4.95 5.05
N ALA A 68 3.74 -5.59 3.91
CA ALA A 68 2.92 -5.02 2.84
C ALA A 68 1.48 -4.76 3.31
N SER A 69 0.88 -5.72 4.03
CA SER A 69 -0.46 -5.56 4.60
C SER A 69 -0.54 -4.47 5.66
N GLY A 70 0.48 -4.37 6.52
CA GLY A 70 0.53 -3.32 7.52
C GLY A 70 0.72 -1.93 6.92
N LEU A 71 1.52 -1.79 5.85
CA LEU A 71 1.66 -0.54 5.12
C LEU A 71 0.34 -0.09 4.48
N ALA A 72 -0.36 -1.00 3.80
CA ALA A 72 -1.66 -0.73 3.20
C ALA A 72 -2.71 -0.25 4.22
N ARG A 73 -2.82 -0.95 5.36
CA ARG A 73 -3.72 -0.55 6.46
C ARG A 73 -3.32 0.77 7.09
N THR A 74 -2.02 1.07 7.13
CA THR A 74 -1.53 2.34 7.64
C THR A 74 -1.94 3.48 6.74
N PHE A 75 -1.79 3.35 5.42
CA PHE A 75 -2.23 4.39 4.48
C PHE A 75 -3.76 4.57 4.48
N GLU A 76 -4.53 3.49 4.58
CA GLU A 76 -5.98 3.59 4.81
C GLU A 76 -6.27 4.43 6.07
N TYR A 77 -5.66 4.06 7.22
CA TYR A 77 -5.87 4.77 8.48
C TYR A 77 -5.51 6.26 8.39
N LEU A 78 -4.38 6.59 7.75
CA LEU A 78 -3.92 7.97 7.56
C LEU A 78 -4.85 8.77 6.65
N SER A 79 -5.60 8.11 5.75
CA SER A 79 -6.57 8.74 4.84
C SER A 79 -7.98 8.93 5.41
N ARG A 80 -8.28 8.42 6.61
CA ARG A 80 -9.65 8.44 7.18
C ARG A 80 -10.25 9.82 7.41
N GLY A 81 -9.42 10.86 7.47
CA GLY A 81 -9.88 12.25 7.58
C GLY A 81 -10.22 12.92 6.25
N GLU A 82 -9.99 12.23 5.12
CA GLU A 82 -10.30 12.74 3.78
C GLU A 82 -11.74 12.39 3.37
N SER A 83 -12.30 13.16 2.44
CA SER A 83 -13.66 12.96 1.93
C SER A 83 -13.87 11.59 1.27
N GLU A 84 -12.81 11.01 0.71
CA GLU A 84 -12.78 9.68 0.10
C GLU A 84 -11.55 8.91 0.60
N PRO A 85 -11.65 8.14 1.70
CA PRO A 85 -10.52 7.37 2.21
C PRO A 85 -10.13 6.23 1.26
N GLY A 86 -8.84 5.89 1.22
CA GLY A 86 -8.35 4.72 0.48
C GLY A 86 -8.90 3.41 1.08
N ASN A 87 -8.85 2.31 0.32
CA ASN A 87 -9.25 0.98 0.81
C ASN A 87 -8.01 0.09 0.98
N ALA A 88 -7.75 -0.41 2.20
CA ALA A 88 -6.58 -1.25 2.44
C ALA A 88 -6.55 -2.50 1.56
N SER A 89 -7.68 -3.12 1.20
CA SER A 89 -7.67 -4.33 0.38
C SER A 89 -7.01 -4.10 -0.98
N ALA A 90 -7.36 -3.01 -1.66
CA ALA A 90 -6.76 -2.64 -2.92
C ALA A 90 -5.29 -2.21 -2.78
N LEU A 91 -4.96 -1.49 -1.71
CA LEU A 91 -3.57 -1.12 -1.42
C LEU A 91 -2.70 -2.35 -1.10
N VAL A 92 -3.27 -3.37 -0.45
CA VAL A 92 -2.60 -4.66 -0.24
C VAL A 92 -2.35 -5.35 -1.56
N ALA A 93 -3.37 -5.50 -2.40
CA ALA A 93 -3.21 -6.10 -3.73
C ALA A 93 -2.13 -5.35 -4.53
N TYR A 94 -2.21 -4.04 -4.57
CA TYR A 94 -1.24 -3.19 -5.25
C TYR A 94 0.21 -3.33 -4.74
N LEU A 95 0.42 -3.61 -3.45
CA LEU A 95 1.76 -3.80 -2.88
C LEU A 95 2.27 -5.25 -2.97
N VAL A 96 1.36 -6.23 -2.98
CA VAL A 96 1.69 -7.66 -2.83
C VAL A 96 1.72 -8.40 -4.15
N LEU A 97 0.85 -8.03 -5.11
CA LEU A 97 0.82 -8.66 -6.43
C LEU A 97 2.16 -8.46 -7.15
N ASP A 98 2.55 -9.47 -7.94
CA ASP A 98 3.80 -9.38 -8.68
C ASP A 98 3.56 -8.56 -9.94
N ALA A 99 4.21 -7.40 -10.04
CA ALA A 99 4.14 -6.55 -11.23
C ALA A 99 4.91 -7.14 -12.43
N GLU A 100 5.52 -8.31 -12.25
CA GLU A 100 6.13 -9.14 -13.29
C GLU A 100 5.47 -10.54 -13.35
N GLY A 101 4.33 -10.71 -12.67
CA GLY A 101 3.57 -11.96 -12.54
C GLY A 101 2.77 -12.32 -13.79
N ASP A 102 1.63 -12.98 -13.58
CA ASP A 102 0.69 -13.28 -14.66
C ASP A 102 -0.03 -12.02 -15.16
N GLU A 103 -0.73 -12.15 -16.29
CA GLU A 103 -1.40 -11.02 -16.97
C GLU A 103 -2.48 -10.37 -16.08
N ASP A 104 -3.16 -11.16 -15.24
CA ASP A 104 -4.20 -10.68 -14.35
C ASP A 104 -3.62 -9.83 -13.20
N ASP A 105 -2.55 -10.31 -12.57
CA ASP A 105 -1.82 -9.56 -11.53
C ASP A 105 -1.27 -8.24 -12.09
N LEU A 106 -0.68 -8.29 -13.29
CA LEU A 106 -0.14 -7.12 -13.97
C LEU A 106 -1.25 -6.09 -14.28
N ALA A 107 -2.38 -6.53 -14.83
CA ALA A 107 -3.50 -5.66 -15.15
C ALA A 107 -4.07 -4.99 -13.90
N ALA A 108 -4.22 -5.74 -12.81
CA ALA A 108 -4.68 -5.20 -11.52
C ALA A 108 -3.73 -4.15 -10.96
N VAL A 109 -2.41 -4.43 -10.97
CA VAL A 109 -1.39 -3.47 -10.51
C VAL A 109 -1.40 -2.21 -11.36
N GLN A 110 -1.47 -2.34 -12.68
CA GLN A 110 -1.50 -1.19 -13.60
C GLN A 110 -2.75 -0.34 -13.44
N ALA A 111 -3.93 -0.97 -13.26
CA ALA A 111 -5.18 -0.26 -13.03
C ALA A 111 -5.13 0.60 -11.76
N VAL A 112 -4.67 0.03 -10.64
CA VAL A 112 -4.51 0.79 -9.39
C VAL A 112 -3.44 1.88 -9.53
N HIS A 113 -2.33 1.60 -10.22
CA HIS A 113 -1.29 2.60 -10.47
C HIS A 113 -1.82 3.82 -11.22
N ALA A 114 -2.52 3.60 -12.34
CA ALA A 114 -3.07 4.67 -13.16
C ALA A 114 -4.11 5.53 -12.40
N GLN A 115 -4.91 4.90 -11.52
CA GLN A 115 -5.83 5.62 -10.65
C GLN A 115 -5.09 6.53 -9.66
N LEU A 116 -3.99 6.05 -9.06
CA LEU A 116 -3.16 6.85 -8.14
C LEU A 116 -2.46 8.00 -8.87
N GLU A 117 -1.92 7.77 -10.08
CA GLU A 117 -1.32 8.82 -10.90
C GLU A 117 -2.32 9.91 -11.26
N ALA A 118 -3.53 9.54 -11.69
CA ALA A 118 -4.60 10.48 -11.99
C ALA A 118 -5.01 11.29 -10.75
N ALA A 119 -5.07 10.65 -9.58
CA ALA A 119 -5.37 11.31 -8.31
C ALA A 119 -4.31 12.37 -7.94
N VAL A 120 -3.02 12.03 -8.09
CA VAL A 120 -1.90 12.95 -7.85
C VAL A 120 -1.97 14.15 -8.81
N ALA A 121 -2.15 13.90 -10.11
CA ALA A 121 -2.25 14.96 -11.10
C ALA A 121 -3.47 15.89 -10.90
N ALA A 122 -4.62 15.32 -10.52
CA ALA A 122 -5.83 16.08 -10.23
C ALA A 122 -5.66 17.00 -9.00
N ARG A 123 -4.98 16.51 -7.95
CA ARG A 123 -4.65 17.31 -6.77
C ARG A 123 -3.72 18.47 -7.12
N ASP A 124 -2.65 18.21 -7.86
CA ASP A 124 -1.62 19.21 -8.17
C ASP A 124 -2.16 20.32 -9.11
N SER A 125 -3.18 20.03 -9.91
CA SER A 125 -3.86 21.00 -10.77
C SER A 125 -4.96 21.83 -10.06
N ARG A 126 -5.49 21.36 -8.92
CA ARG A 126 -6.55 22.04 -8.13
C ARG A 126 -6.38 21.80 -6.62
N PRO A 127 -5.45 22.51 -5.95
CA PRO A 127 -5.08 22.26 -4.56
C PRO A 127 -6.22 22.44 -3.53
N GLN A 128 -7.28 23.17 -3.89
CA GLN A 128 -8.42 23.46 -3.01
C GLN A 128 -9.55 22.41 -3.07
N VAL A 129 -9.54 21.46 -4.01
CA VAL A 129 -10.72 20.64 -4.33
C VAL A 129 -10.58 19.15 -4.02
N VAL A 130 -9.38 18.60 -3.79
CA VAL A 130 -9.26 17.14 -3.83
C VAL A 130 -8.43 16.61 -2.67
N GLY A 131 -9.11 16.25 -1.59
CA GLY A 131 -8.69 15.18 -0.69
C GLY A 131 -8.77 13.85 -1.44
N ILE A 132 -7.76 13.62 -2.27
CA ILE A 132 -7.44 12.44 -3.08
C ILE A 132 -8.67 11.64 -3.55
N MET A 133 -9.14 11.98 -4.75
CA MET A 133 -9.93 11.07 -5.60
C MET A 133 -9.04 9.91 -6.04
N ALA A 134 -8.84 8.92 -5.17
CA ALA A 134 -8.53 7.56 -5.59
C ALA A 134 -9.85 6.79 -5.57
N ARG A 135 -10.65 6.90 -6.64
CA ARG A 135 -11.71 5.93 -6.87
C ARG A 135 -11.07 4.57 -7.11
N LEU A 136 -10.84 3.84 -6.02
CA LEU A 136 -10.80 2.37 -6.01
C LEU A 136 -12.23 1.81 -6.18
N GLY A 137 -13.01 2.37 -7.11
CA GLY A 137 -14.22 1.74 -7.65
C GLY A 137 -13.78 1.08 -8.95
N ASP A 138 -13.80 -0.25 -9.11
CA ASP A 138 -14.78 -1.23 -8.64
C ASP A 138 -14.20 -2.36 -7.77
N LEU A 139 -14.22 -2.21 -6.44
CA LEU A 139 -14.22 -3.37 -5.51
C LEU A 139 -15.40 -3.27 -4.54
N GLN A 140 -16.49 -2.61 -4.94
CA GLN A 140 -17.76 -2.60 -4.20
C GLN A 140 -18.59 -3.87 -4.41
N ASP A 141 -18.05 -4.86 -5.13
CA ASP A 141 -18.62 -6.20 -5.10
C ASP A 141 -18.19 -6.90 -3.80
N ALA A 142 -19.15 -7.43 -3.05
CA ALA A 142 -18.86 -8.18 -1.83
C ALA A 142 -17.92 -9.38 -2.12
N GLU A 143 -17.99 -9.94 -3.33
CA GLU A 143 -17.09 -11.01 -3.79
C GLU A 143 -15.64 -10.57 -3.88
N SER A 144 -15.38 -9.31 -4.21
CA SER A 144 -14.03 -8.76 -4.37
C SER A 144 -13.32 -8.57 -3.03
N LEU A 145 -14.05 -8.22 -1.97
CA LEU A 145 -13.51 -8.12 -0.60
C LEU A 145 -13.19 -9.51 -0.03
N ASP A 146 -14.05 -10.50 -0.28
CA ASP A 146 -13.80 -11.89 0.08
C ASP A 146 -12.62 -12.47 -0.72
N ALA A 147 -12.48 -12.13 -2.00
CA ALA A 147 -11.35 -12.55 -2.82
C ALA A 147 -10.00 -12.02 -2.28
N VAL A 148 -9.95 -10.75 -1.84
CA VAL A 148 -8.72 -10.19 -1.25
C VAL A 148 -8.44 -10.80 0.13
N ALA A 149 -9.47 -11.02 0.97
CA ALA A 149 -9.29 -11.70 2.25
C ALA A 149 -8.76 -13.14 2.06
N GLN A 150 -9.32 -13.88 1.10
CA GLN A 150 -8.86 -15.21 0.73
C GLN A 150 -7.43 -15.18 0.16
N LEU A 151 -7.08 -14.20 -0.66
CA LEU A 151 -5.73 -14.05 -1.19
C LEU A 151 -4.71 -13.80 -0.07
N VAL A 152 -5.04 -12.94 0.90
CA VAL A 152 -4.20 -12.68 2.08
C VAL A 152 -4.01 -13.96 2.91
N ASP A 153 -5.08 -14.73 3.13
CA ASP A 153 -5.01 -15.99 3.84
C ASP A 153 -4.18 -17.05 3.09
N GLN A 154 -4.36 -17.17 1.77
CA GLN A 154 -3.60 -18.09 0.93
C GLN A 154 -2.11 -17.74 0.91
N LEU A 155 -1.76 -16.46 0.83
CA LEU A 155 -0.36 -16.01 0.88
C LEU A 155 0.25 -16.27 2.26
N GLY A 156 -0.50 -16.02 3.33
CA GLY A 156 -0.10 -16.39 4.70
C GLY A 156 0.13 -17.90 4.86
N GLN A 157 -0.71 -18.73 4.26
CA GLN A 157 -0.55 -20.20 4.26
C GLN A 157 0.65 -20.66 3.42
N LYS A 158 0.86 -20.08 2.23
CA LYS A 158 2.03 -20.37 1.37
C LYS A 158 3.35 -20.00 2.06
N GLU A 159 3.40 -18.87 2.76
CA GLU A 159 4.56 -18.47 3.56
C GLU A 159 4.81 -19.44 4.74
N LYS A 160 3.76 -19.81 5.48
CA LYS A 160 3.84 -20.80 6.58
C LYS A 160 4.31 -22.16 6.09
N ALA A 161 3.79 -22.63 4.95
CA ALA A 161 4.19 -23.89 4.33
C ALA A 161 5.66 -23.86 3.90
N ARG A 162 6.12 -22.78 3.25
CA ARG A 162 7.54 -22.58 2.90
C ARG A 162 8.44 -22.59 4.14
N ARG A 163 8.04 -21.93 5.23
CA ARG A 163 8.79 -21.94 6.51
C ARG A 163 8.79 -23.33 7.19
N GLY A 164 7.69 -24.08 7.08
CA GLY A 164 7.57 -25.43 7.63
C GLY A 164 8.46 -26.45 6.91
N VAL A 165 8.57 -26.35 5.58
CA VAL A 165 9.46 -27.21 4.77
C VAL A 165 10.93 -26.95 5.10
N LEU A 166 11.31 -25.69 5.31
CA LEU A 166 12.67 -25.30 5.73
C LEU A 166 13.05 -25.82 7.13
N ARG A 167 12.08 -25.96 8.04
CA ARG A 167 12.30 -26.50 9.40
C ARG A 167 12.41 -28.03 9.45
N ARG A 168 11.81 -28.77 8.50
CA ARG A 168 11.89 -30.24 8.42
C ARG A 168 13.14 -30.77 7.72
N ARG A 169 13.94 -29.90 7.09
CA ARG A 169 15.20 -30.23 6.41
C ARG A 169 16.46 -29.91 7.23
N ARG A 170 16.30 -29.65 8.53
CA ARG A 170 17.39 -29.55 9.50
C ARG A 170 17.36 -30.74 10.44
#